data_AF-A0A031J696-F1
#
_entry.id   AF-A0A031J696-F1
#
_cell.length_a   1.000
_cell.length_b   1.000
_cell.length_c   1.000
_cell.angle_alpha   90.00
_cell.angle_beta   90.00
_cell.angle_gamma   90.00
#
_symmetry.space_group_name_H-M   'P 1'
#
loop_
_entity.id
_entity.type
_entity.pdbx_description
1 polymer ?
#
loop_
_entity_poly.entity_id
_entity_poly.type
_entity_poly.pdbx_seq_one_letter_code
_entity_poly.pdbx_strand_id
1 'polypeptide(L)'
;MSLAPSRSLFFLAFMAGALTLGASFYLEFGASLRPCFLCQIQRAFLAAFTLINLLAAIHSSSRSTYYLYGLTSMGCALLGAVTAVRQVLLQNAAPDQAADCWPSLSHMIDNLSVWQALRLVVEGTVDCVEISWTLFDLSLPEWSLLFFLGMLVLGVIQFSRLYLSRPLRPVGR
;
A
#
# COMPACT_ATOMS: atom_id res chain seq x y z
N MET A 1 -5.09 -28.81 13.88
CA MET A 1 -4.88 -27.37 14.15
C MET A 1 -5.63 -26.58 13.10
N SER A 2 -6.66 -25.85 13.51
CA SER A 2 -7.60 -25.19 12.61
C SER A 2 -6.89 -24.16 11.72
N LEU A 3 -6.96 -24.35 10.40
CA LEU A 3 -6.53 -23.39 9.37
C LEU A 3 -7.59 -22.30 9.12
N ALA A 4 -8.72 -22.32 9.84
CA ALA A 4 -9.75 -21.30 9.75
C ALA A 4 -9.29 -19.86 10.08
N PRO A 5 -8.36 -19.62 11.03
CA PRO A 5 -7.91 -18.26 11.36
C PRO A 5 -7.21 -17.57 10.18
N SER A 6 -6.46 -18.32 9.34
CA SER A 6 -5.68 -17.70 8.25
C SER A 6 -6.56 -17.17 7.12
N ARG A 7 -7.63 -17.88 6.72
CA ARG A 7 -8.57 -17.38 5.70
C ARG A 7 -9.32 -16.14 6.16
N SER A 8 -9.75 -16.12 7.42
CA SER A 8 -10.42 -14.97 8.01
C SER A 8 -9.53 -13.72 8.01
N LEU A 9 -8.22 -13.88 8.28
CA LEU A 9 -7.26 -12.76 8.21
C LEU A 9 -7.08 -12.22 6.79
N PHE A 10 -6.96 -13.08 5.78
CA PHE A 10 -6.90 -12.63 4.38
C PHE A 10 -8.19 -11.91 3.96
N PHE A 11 -9.35 -12.39 4.40
CA PHE A 11 -10.62 -11.73 4.14
C PHE A 11 -10.72 -10.36 4.84
N LEU A 12 -10.26 -10.25 6.09
CA LEU A 12 -10.20 -8.99 6.82
C LEU A 12 -9.26 -8.00 6.13
N ALA A 13 -8.09 -8.46 5.69
CA ALA A 13 -7.13 -7.67 4.92
C ALA A 13 -7.73 -7.17 3.58
N PHE A 14 -8.47 -8.04 2.87
CA PHE A 14 -9.22 -7.66 1.69
C PHE A 14 -10.26 -6.57 2.01
N MET A 15 -11.07 -6.76 3.05
CA MET A 15 -12.09 -5.79 3.43
C MET A 15 -11.50 -4.43 3.79
N ALA A 16 -10.42 -4.44 4.58
CA ALA A 16 -9.70 -3.22 4.93
C ALA A 16 -9.15 -2.52 3.68
N GLY A 17 -8.49 -3.27 2.78
CA GLY A 17 -7.97 -2.72 1.52
C GLY A 17 -9.07 -2.16 0.60
N ALA A 18 -10.18 -2.88 0.47
CA ALA A 18 -11.33 -2.45 -0.34
C ALA A 18 -11.97 -1.16 0.22
N LEU A 19 -12.13 -1.07 1.54
CA LEU A 19 -12.64 0.14 2.20
C LEU A 19 -11.69 1.33 2.01
N THR A 20 -10.39 1.14 2.21
CA THR A 20 -9.39 2.21 2.00
C THR A 20 -9.34 2.65 0.54
N LEU A 21 -9.42 1.71 -0.41
CA LEU A 21 -9.47 2.03 -1.84
C LEU A 21 -10.76 2.80 -2.20
N GLY A 22 -11.89 2.39 -1.65
CA GLY A 22 -13.17 3.10 -1.79
C GLY A 22 -13.13 4.51 -1.20
N ALA A 23 -12.57 4.68 0.00
CA ALA A 23 -12.37 6.00 0.62
C ALA A 23 -11.45 6.88 -0.23
N SER A 24 -10.39 6.31 -0.79
CA SER A 24 -9.47 7.02 -1.70
C SER A 24 -10.17 7.52 -2.98
N PHE A 25 -11.07 6.73 -3.58
CA PHE A 25 -11.86 7.18 -4.73
C PHE A 25 -12.96 8.17 -4.34
N TYR A 26 -13.55 8.04 -3.16
CA TYR A 26 -14.51 9.01 -2.63
C TYR A 26 -13.87 10.38 -2.44
N LEU A 27 -12.63 10.42 -1.95
CA LEU A 27 -11.88 11.67 -1.81
C LEU A 27 -11.57 12.34 -3.15
N GLU A 28 -11.29 11.56 -4.19
CA GLU A 28 -11.09 12.10 -5.55
C GLU A 28 -12.38 12.59 -6.19
N PHE A 29 -13.41 11.74 -6.28
CA PHE A 29 -14.63 12.06 -7.04
C PHE A 29 -15.68 12.80 -6.22
N GLY A 30 -15.77 12.53 -4.92
CA GLY A 30 -16.74 13.14 -4.01
C GLY A 30 -16.24 14.44 -3.41
N ALA A 31 -15.02 14.46 -2.88
CA ALA A 31 -14.41 15.68 -2.35
C ALA A 31 -13.62 16.48 -3.41
N SER A 32 -13.62 16.04 -4.67
CA SER A 32 -12.98 16.73 -5.81
C SER A 32 -11.48 17.00 -5.63
N LEU A 33 -10.79 16.17 -4.85
CA LEU A 33 -9.36 16.28 -4.62
C LEU A 33 -8.58 15.81 -5.84
N ARG A 34 -7.61 16.61 -6.29
CA ARG A 34 -6.71 16.21 -7.38
C ARG A 34 -5.72 15.18 -6.87
N PRO A 35 -5.66 13.96 -7.44
CA PRO A 35 -4.69 12.97 -7.02
C PRO A 35 -3.29 13.39 -7.47
N CYS A 36 -2.29 13.03 -6.67
CA CYS A 36 -0.88 13.13 -7.02
C CYS A 36 -0.39 11.85 -7.73
N PHE A 37 0.74 11.92 -8.43
CA PHE A 37 1.28 10.75 -9.14
C PHE A 37 1.63 9.62 -8.16
N LEU A 38 2.30 9.96 -7.04
CA LEU A 38 2.60 9.00 -5.97
C LEU A 38 1.35 8.37 -5.36
N CYS A 39 0.27 9.14 -5.23
CA CYS A 39 -1.03 8.69 -4.73
C CYS A 39 -1.61 7.64 -5.69
N GLN A 40 -1.48 7.85 -7.00
CA GLN A 40 -1.94 6.89 -8.00
C GLN A 40 -1.13 5.59 -7.98
N ILE A 41 0.19 5.68 -7.79
CA ILE A 41 1.06 4.51 -7.62
C ILE A 41 0.69 3.74 -6.33
N GLN A 42 0.45 4.44 -5.21
CA GLN A 42 -0.01 3.83 -3.96
C GLN A 42 -1.35 3.09 -4.16
N ARG A 43 -2.31 3.69 -4.88
CA ARG A 43 -3.58 3.03 -5.21
C ARG A 43 -3.38 1.78 -6.05
N ALA A 44 -2.44 1.78 -7.00
CA ALA A 44 -2.14 0.59 -7.78
C ALA A 44 -1.61 -0.55 -6.90
N PHE A 45 -0.69 -0.25 -5.97
CA PHE A 45 -0.21 -1.23 -5.00
C PHE A 45 -1.30 -1.69 -4.03
N LEU A 46 -2.17 -0.79 -3.58
CA LEU A 46 -3.32 -1.12 -2.73
C LEU A 46 -4.35 -2.01 -3.45
N ALA A 47 -4.60 -1.74 -4.73
CA ALA A 47 -5.50 -2.56 -5.55
C ALA A 47 -4.92 -3.96 -5.78
N ALA A 48 -3.63 -4.06 -6.10
CA ALA A 48 -2.92 -5.34 -6.21
C ALA A 48 -2.96 -6.12 -4.89
N PHE A 49 -2.65 -5.46 -3.77
CA PHE A 49 -2.76 -6.01 -2.43
C PHE A 49 -4.18 -6.55 -2.17
N THR A 50 -5.21 -5.76 -2.43
CA THR A 50 -6.62 -6.12 -2.19
C THR A 50 -7.01 -7.35 -3.02
N LEU A 51 -6.64 -7.38 -4.31
CA LEU A 51 -6.91 -8.51 -5.19
C LEU A 51 -6.21 -9.80 -4.73
N ILE A 52 -4.93 -9.71 -4.35
CA ILE A 52 -4.16 -10.85 -3.85
C ILE A 52 -4.80 -11.43 -2.59
N ASN A 53 -5.23 -10.58 -1.64
CA ASN A 53 -5.89 -11.03 -0.41
C ASN A 53 -7.27 -11.65 -0.67
N LEU A 54 -8.03 -11.13 -1.65
CA LEU A 54 -9.29 -11.74 -2.09
C LEU A 54 -9.07 -13.15 -2.66
N LEU A 55 -8.10 -13.29 -3.56
CA LEU A 55 -7.74 -14.57 -4.15
C LEU A 55 -7.24 -15.55 -3.08
N ALA A 56 -6.45 -15.08 -2.11
CA ALA A 56 -5.98 -15.88 -1.00
C ALA A 56 -7.13 -16.37 -0.10
N ALA A 57 -8.16 -15.53 0.14
CA ALA A 57 -9.32 -15.89 0.92
C ALA A 57 -10.16 -16.99 0.25
N ILE A 58 -10.28 -16.97 -1.09
CA ILE A 58 -11.08 -17.92 -1.87
C ILE A 58 -10.30 -19.22 -2.16
N HIS A 59 -9.07 -19.10 -2.69
CA HIS A 59 -8.35 -20.22 -3.30
C HIS A 59 -7.48 -21.02 -2.34
N SER A 60 -7.21 -20.54 -1.12
CA SER A 60 -6.13 -21.12 -0.34
C SER A 60 -6.44 -22.51 0.24
N SER A 61 -6.02 -23.53 -0.50
CA SER A 61 -6.20 -24.96 -0.21
C SER A 61 -5.01 -25.57 0.55
N SER A 62 -3.80 -25.04 0.38
CA SER A 62 -2.56 -25.62 0.93
C SER A 62 -1.73 -24.63 1.75
N ARG A 63 -0.83 -25.14 2.60
CA ARG A 63 0.14 -24.28 3.33
C ARG A 63 1.04 -23.48 2.39
N SER A 64 1.48 -24.09 1.28
CA SER A 64 2.36 -23.43 0.30
C SER A 64 1.67 -22.23 -0.36
N THR A 65 0.39 -22.37 -0.71
CA THR A 65 -0.38 -21.27 -1.31
C THR A 65 -0.54 -20.10 -0.35
N TYR A 66 -0.76 -20.34 0.96
CA TYR A 66 -0.80 -19.26 1.96
C TYR A 66 0.52 -18.48 2.04
N TYR A 67 1.67 -19.18 1.98
CA TYR A 67 2.98 -18.52 2.00
C TYR A 67 3.20 -17.65 0.76
N LEU A 68 2.84 -18.17 -0.42
CA LEU A 68 2.98 -17.42 -1.66
C LEU A 68 2.12 -16.17 -1.66
N TYR A 69 0.82 -16.30 -1.36
CA TYR A 69 -0.10 -15.15 -1.29
C TYR A 69 0.28 -14.15 -0.19
N GLY A 70 0.72 -14.63 0.98
CA GLY A 70 1.17 -13.79 2.06
C GLY A 70 2.41 -12.97 1.67
N LEU A 71 3.40 -13.60 1.04
CA LEU A 71 4.63 -12.92 0.63
C LEU A 71 4.38 -11.91 -0.49
N THR A 72 3.57 -12.24 -1.49
CA THR A 72 3.22 -11.30 -2.57
C THR A 72 2.40 -10.12 -2.05
N SER A 73 1.42 -10.39 -1.16
CA SER A 73 0.64 -9.36 -0.46
C SER A 73 1.54 -8.42 0.36
N MET A 74 2.44 -8.97 1.17
CA MET A 74 3.42 -8.18 1.93
C MET A 74 4.36 -7.38 1.02
N GLY A 75 4.76 -7.92 -0.13
CA GLY A 75 5.54 -7.20 -1.13
C GLY A 75 4.81 -5.96 -1.66
N CYS A 76 3.53 -6.09 -2.02
CA CYS A 76 2.70 -4.95 -2.42
C CYS A 76 2.55 -3.92 -1.31
N ALA A 77 2.30 -4.36 -0.08
CA ALA A 77 2.18 -3.46 1.07
C ALA A 77 3.50 -2.73 1.37
N LEU A 78 4.65 -3.40 1.20
CA LEU A 78 5.97 -2.78 1.36
C LEU A 78 6.24 -1.70 0.32
N LEU A 79 5.95 -1.97 -0.95
CA LEU A 79 6.10 -0.97 -2.02
C LEU A 79 5.14 0.22 -1.82
N GLY A 80 3.92 -0.04 -1.37
CA GLY A 80 2.97 0.99 -0.93
C GLY A 80 3.52 1.83 0.23
N ALA A 81 4.08 1.21 1.25
CA ALA A 81 4.70 1.91 2.38
C ALA A 81 5.88 2.78 1.94
N VAL A 82 6.77 2.27 1.07
CA VAL A 82 7.92 3.04 0.55
C VAL A 82 7.46 4.29 -0.21
N THR A 83 6.44 4.14 -1.05
CA THR A 83 5.87 5.27 -1.81
C THR A 83 5.16 6.27 -0.91
N ALA A 84 4.47 5.81 0.14
CA ALA A 84 3.86 6.67 1.15
C ALA A 84 4.91 7.42 1.98
N VAL A 85 5.97 6.77 2.46
CA VAL A 85 7.10 7.43 3.16
C VAL A 85 7.69 8.52 2.28
N ARG A 86 7.94 8.22 0.99
CA ARG A 86 8.46 9.22 0.06
C ARG A 86 7.52 10.42 -0.06
N GLN A 87 6.22 10.20 -0.13
CA GLN A 87 5.24 11.29 -0.18
C GLN A 87 5.24 12.12 1.11
N VAL A 88 5.31 11.50 2.28
CA VAL A 88 5.41 12.22 3.57
C VAL A 88 6.69 13.06 3.64
N LEU A 89 7.83 12.52 3.19
CA LEU A 89 9.10 13.26 3.14
C LEU A 89 9.02 14.47 2.21
N LEU A 90 8.40 14.31 1.04
CA LEU A 90 8.21 15.41 0.09
C LEU A 90 7.26 16.48 0.66
N GLN A 91 6.19 16.10 1.36
CA GLN A 91 5.28 17.04 2.01
C GLN A 91 5.95 17.83 3.14
N ASN A 92 6.80 17.20 3.95
CA ASN A 92 7.52 17.88 5.03
C ASN A 92 8.64 18.80 4.52
N ALA A 93 9.19 18.54 3.33
CA ALA A 93 10.23 19.36 2.70
C ALA A 93 9.68 20.56 1.91
N ALA A 94 8.36 20.65 1.72
CA ALA A 94 7.70 21.66 0.90
C ALA A 94 7.73 23.14 1.37
N PRO A 95 7.92 23.53 2.66
CA PRO A 95 7.79 24.94 3.04
C PRO A 95 8.84 25.88 2.39
N ASP A 96 9.97 25.35 1.91
CA ASP A 96 11.07 26.15 1.36
C ASP A 96 11.17 26.15 -0.19
N GLN A 97 10.34 25.38 -0.91
CA GLN A 97 10.52 25.11 -2.35
C GLN A 97 9.29 25.42 -3.23
N ALA A 98 8.34 26.23 -2.75
CA ALA A 98 7.11 26.58 -3.48
C ALA A 98 7.32 27.28 -4.84
N ALA A 99 8.55 27.68 -5.20
CA ALA A 99 8.86 28.38 -6.44
C ALA A 99 9.06 27.45 -7.67
N ASP A 100 9.40 26.17 -7.48
CA ASP A 100 9.76 25.25 -8.57
C ASP A 100 8.73 24.14 -8.78
N CYS A 101 7.46 24.51 -8.79
CA CYS A 101 6.39 23.54 -8.99
C CYS A 101 6.30 23.07 -10.45
N TRP A 102 6.74 21.83 -10.70
CA TRP A 102 6.70 21.16 -12.01
C TRP A 102 5.35 20.45 -12.27
N PRO A 103 5.04 20.02 -13.51
CA PRO A 103 3.70 19.97 -14.09
C PRO A 103 2.70 19.12 -13.31
N SER A 104 1.43 19.53 -13.38
CA SER A 104 0.30 18.76 -12.87
C SER A 104 0.28 17.31 -13.37
N LEU A 105 -0.23 16.38 -12.55
CA LEU A 105 -0.41 14.95 -12.87
C LEU A 105 -0.85 14.65 -14.32
N SER A 106 -1.79 15.44 -14.86
CA SER A 106 -2.27 15.32 -16.25
C SER A 106 -1.13 15.45 -17.27
N HIS A 107 -0.25 16.43 -17.10
CA HIS A 107 0.90 16.63 -17.97
C HIS A 107 1.91 15.48 -17.88
N MET A 108 2.06 14.87 -16.70
CA MET A 108 2.96 13.72 -16.55
C MET A 108 2.42 12.47 -17.24
N ILE A 109 1.11 12.21 -17.12
CA ILE A 109 0.48 11.05 -17.76
C ILE A 109 0.48 11.23 -19.30
N ASP A 110 0.25 12.44 -19.77
CA ASP A 110 0.13 12.72 -21.22
C ASP A 110 1.49 12.85 -21.92
N ASN A 111 2.53 13.36 -21.24
CA ASN A 111 3.80 13.69 -21.89
C ASN A 111 5.02 12.89 -21.39
N LEU A 112 4.94 12.18 -20.27
CA LEU A 112 6.05 11.43 -19.71
C LEU A 112 5.75 9.93 -19.69
N SER A 113 6.73 9.11 -20.06
CA SER A 113 6.62 7.67 -19.85
C SER A 113 6.59 7.34 -18.35
N VAL A 114 5.92 6.25 -17.97
CA VAL A 114 5.85 5.78 -16.56
C VAL A 114 7.22 5.70 -15.90
N TRP A 115 8.25 5.29 -16.66
CA TRP A 115 9.64 5.23 -16.20
C TRP A 115 10.25 6.61 -15.94
N GLN A 116 9.98 7.59 -16.80
CA GLN A 116 10.46 8.97 -16.61
C GLN A 116 9.77 9.63 -15.42
N ALA A 117 8.45 9.43 -15.27
CA ALA A 117 7.71 9.93 -14.11
C ALA A 117 8.23 9.33 -12.80
N LEU A 118 8.50 8.02 -12.77
CA LEU A 118 9.14 7.35 -11.62
C LEU A 118 10.53 7.93 -11.30
N ARG A 119 11.38 8.19 -12.31
CA ARG A 119 12.68 8.82 -12.09
C ARG A 119 12.55 10.20 -11.48
N LEU A 120 11.69 11.04 -12.03
CA LEU A 120 11.47 12.41 -11.53
C LEU A 120 10.96 12.40 -10.08
N VAL A 121 10.03 11.49 -9.74
CA VAL A 121 9.53 11.33 -8.37
C VAL A 121 10.64 10.92 -7.40
N VAL A 122 11.52 10.02 -7.83
CA VAL A 122 12.69 9.58 -7.05
C VAL A 122 13.76 10.68 -6.96
N GLU A 123 13.88 11.52 -7.98
CA GLU A 123 14.76 12.70 -7.99
C GLU A 123 14.18 13.85 -7.14
N GLY A 124 12.88 13.81 -6.81
CA GLY A 124 12.23 14.74 -5.88
C GLY A 124 11.54 15.93 -6.54
N THR A 125 11.34 15.87 -7.86
CA THR A 125 10.87 17.02 -8.67
C THR A 125 9.37 17.02 -8.94
N VAL A 126 8.58 16.27 -8.17
CA VAL A 126 7.22 15.90 -8.60
C VAL A 126 6.16 16.11 -7.53
N ASP A 127 5.20 16.95 -7.92
CA ASP A 127 3.95 17.33 -7.27
C ASP A 127 4.12 18.14 -5.98
N CYS A 128 4.06 19.48 -6.11
CA CYS A 128 3.67 20.29 -4.96
C CYS A 128 2.21 19.97 -4.64
N VAL A 129 2.02 19.13 -3.64
CA VAL A 129 0.70 18.88 -3.08
C VAL A 129 0.61 19.72 -1.83
N GLU A 130 -0.10 20.84 -1.91
CA GLU A 130 -0.68 21.45 -0.72
C GLU A 130 -1.47 20.38 0.04
N ILE A 131 -1.31 20.35 1.36
CA ILE A 131 -2.01 19.42 2.24
C ILE A 131 -3.51 19.60 2.02
N SER A 132 -4.10 18.72 1.20
CA SER A 132 -5.45 18.93 0.68
C SER A 132 -6.51 18.40 1.64
N TRP A 133 -6.10 17.54 2.57
CA TRP A 133 -6.97 16.94 3.56
C TRP A 133 -6.17 16.39 4.75
N THR A 134 -6.63 16.74 5.95
CA THR A 134 -6.12 16.24 7.23
C THR A 134 -7.27 15.69 8.04
N LEU A 135 -7.03 14.56 8.72
CA LEU A 135 -7.95 14.01 9.70
C LEU A 135 -7.17 13.68 10.97
N PHE A 136 -7.59 14.25 12.10
CA PHE A 136 -6.87 14.18 13.39
C PHE A 136 -5.42 14.66 13.28
N ASP A 137 -5.20 15.78 12.59
CA ASP A 137 -3.87 16.36 12.28
C ASP A 137 -2.93 15.47 11.46
N LEU A 138 -3.41 14.31 10.99
CA LEU A 138 -2.68 13.44 10.09
C LEU A 138 -3.12 13.67 8.64
N SER A 139 -2.14 13.82 7.76
CA SER A 139 -2.32 13.97 6.32
C SER A 139 -2.71 12.64 5.65
N LEU A 140 -3.29 12.72 4.44
CA LEU A 140 -3.60 11.53 3.63
C LEU A 140 -2.46 10.52 3.43
N PRO A 141 -1.21 10.94 3.10
CA PRO A 141 -0.12 9.99 2.95
C PRO A 141 0.31 9.36 4.27
N GLU A 142 0.18 10.05 5.40
CA GLU A 142 0.43 9.45 6.71
C GLU A 142 -0.60 8.38 7.05
N TRP A 143 -1.88 8.62 6.77
CA TRP A 143 -2.92 7.60 6.89
C TRP A 143 -2.65 6.39 5.99
N SER A 144 -2.20 6.62 4.77
CA SER A 144 -1.82 5.56 3.83
C SER A 144 -0.59 4.77 4.32
N LEU A 145 0.41 5.46 4.88
CA LEU A 145 1.57 4.84 5.50
C LEU A 145 1.17 3.96 6.69
N LEU A 146 0.32 4.46 7.59
CA LEU A 146 -0.20 3.70 8.73
C LEU A 146 -0.95 2.45 8.27
N PHE A 147 -1.78 2.58 7.23
CA PHE A 147 -2.48 1.44 6.65
C PHE A 147 -1.48 0.37 6.16
N PHE A 148 -0.53 0.74 5.29
CA PHE A 148 0.43 -0.22 4.74
C PHE A 148 1.30 -0.85 5.84
N LEU A 149 1.73 -0.07 6.84
CA LEU A 149 2.50 -0.58 7.97
C LEU A 149 1.67 -1.55 8.82
N GLY A 150 0.41 -1.23 9.11
CA GLY A 150 -0.52 -2.12 9.80
C GLY A 150 -0.71 -3.44 9.08
N MET A 151 -0.88 -3.41 7.75
CA MET A 151 -1.00 -4.62 6.94
C MET A 151 0.31 -5.43 6.88
N LEU A 152 1.47 -4.78 6.86
CA LEU A 152 2.77 -5.45 6.96
C LEU A 152 2.92 -6.17 8.29
N VAL A 153 2.59 -5.51 9.40
CA VAL A 153 2.63 -6.12 10.75
C VAL A 153 1.70 -7.32 10.83
N LEU A 154 0.47 -7.21 10.32
CA LEU A 154 -0.46 -8.34 10.24
C LEU A 154 0.11 -9.50 9.40
N GLY A 155 0.73 -9.20 8.27
CA GLY A 155 1.41 -10.19 7.42
C GLY A 155 2.55 -10.90 8.14
N VAL A 156 3.41 -10.16 8.85
CA VAL A 156 4.52 -10.72 9.66
C VAL A 156 3.99 -11.60 10.79
N ILE A 157 2.92 -11.19 11.48
CA ILE A 157 2.28 -11.99 12.53
C ILE A 157 1.70 -13.29 11.94
N GLN A 158 1.08 -13.22 10.77
CA GLN A 158 0.55 -14.40 10.09
C GLN A 158 1.69 -15.35 9.67
N PHE A 159 2.77 -14.81 9.10
CA PHE A 159 3.93 -15.57 8.63
C PHE A 159 4.68 -16.23 9.80
N SER A 160 4.91 -15.51 10.89
CA SER A 160 5.58 -16.04 12.09
C SER A 160 4.77 -17.16 12.74
N ARG A 161 3.44 -17.05 12.82
CA ARG A 161 2.56 -18.13 13.30
C ARG A 161 2.64 -19.38 12.42
N LEU A 162 2.66 -19.20 11.09
CA LEU A 162 2.80 -20.30 10.14
C LEU A 162 4.18 -20.98 10.24
N TYR A 163 5.24 -20.20 10.47
CA TYR A 163 6.61 -20.70 10.64
C TYR A 163 6.77 -21.45 11.99
N LEU A 164 6.30 -20.89 13.10
CA LEU A 164 6.32 -21.53 14.42
C LEU A 164 5.47 -22.81 14.49
N SER A 165 4.41 -22.89 13.69
CA SER A 165 3.55 -24.07 13.58
C SER A 165 4.16 -25.19 12.73
N ARG A 166 5.41 -25.06 12.27
CA ARG A 166 6.16 -26.20 11.74
C ARG A 166 6.36 -27.17 12.92
N PRO A 167 5.82 -28.40 12.86
CA PRO A 167 6.24 -29.42 13.81
C PRO A 167 7.74 -29.54 13.59
N LEU A 168 8.54 -29.28 14.63
CA LEU A 168 9.89 -29.82 14.71
C LEU A 168 9.71 -31.32 14.48
N ARG A 169 10.00 -31.80 13.26
CA ARG A 169 10.14 -33.24 13.05
C ARG A 169 11.19 -33.66 14.06
N PRO A 170 10.89 -34.52 15.06
CA PRO A 170 11.95 -35.11 15.83
C PRO A 170 12.80 -35.85 14.81
N VAL A 171 14.05 -35.42 14.65
CA VAL A 171 15.07 -36.18 13.93
C VAL A 171 15.16 -37.49 14.70
N GLY A 172 14.62 -38.55 14.10
CA GLY A 172 14.57 -39.87 14.72
C GLY A 172 15.97 -40.31 15.16
N ARG A 173 16.03 -40.83 16.39
CA ARG A 173 17.02 -41.83 16.81
C ARG A 173 16.35 -43.18 16.80
#